data_AF-A0A7J2YM37-F1
#
_entry.id   AF-A0A7J2YM37-F1
#
_cell.length_a   1.000
_cell.length_b   1.000
_cell.length_c   1.000
_cell.angle_alpha   90.00
_cell.angle_beta   90.00
_cell.angle_gamma   90.00
#
_symmetry.space_group_name_H-M   'P 1'
#
loop_
_entity.id
_entity.type
_entity.pdbx_description
1 polymer ?
#
loop_
_entity_poly.entity_id
_entity_poly.type
_entity_poly.pdbx_seq_one_letter_code
_entity_poly.pdbx_strand_id
1 'polypeptide(L)' 'MEEVKVEVIGPEPPCMRCQAAKKAVEKAAEKLKQFGIKVEIQKANIMSKEIVGKYGVLVSPAIA' A
#
# COMPACT_ATOMS: atom_id res chain seq x y z
N MET A 1 1.95 20.25 7.65
CA MET A 1 1.40 19.26 6.70
C MET A 1 2.02 17.93 7.09
N GLU A 2 1.20 17.00 7.56
CA GLU A 2 1.67 15.65 7.88
C GLU A 2 1.74 14.82 6.59
N GLU A 3 2.85 14.11 6.39
CA GLU A 3 3.07 13.22 5.26
C GLU A 3 3.08 11.78 5.77
N VAL A 4 2.23 10.95 5.17
CA VAL A 4 2.08 9.53 5.52
C VAL A 4 2.46 8.69 4.31
N LYS A 5 3.40 7.77 4.49
CA LYS A 5 3.76 6.78 3.47
C LYS A 5 2.92 5.53 3.69
N VAL A 6 2.34 5.02 2.62
CA VAL A 6 1.53 3.79 2.62
C VAL A 6 2.06 2.85 1.57
N GLU A 7 2.45 1.64 1.96
CA GLU A 7 2.95 0.58 1.09
C GLU A 7 1.85 -0.46 0.86
N VAL A 8 1.40 -0.59 -0.39
CA VAL A 8 0.49 -1.67 -0.81
C VAL A 8 1.33 -2.86 -1.26
N ILE A 9 1.34 -3.91 -0.44
CA ILE A 9 2.14 -5.10 -0.62
C ILE A 9 1.33 -6.16 -1.37
N GLY A 10 1.84 -6.62 -2.51
CA GLY A 10 1.21 -7.67 -3.32
C GLY A 10 2.17 -8.29 -4.33
N PRO A 11 1.72 -9.32 -5.08
CA PRO A 11 2.52 -9.92 -6.13
C PRO A 11 2.66 -8.99 -7.34
N GLU A 12 3.66 -9.28 -8.17
CA GLU A 12 3.83 -8.68 -9.49
C GLU A 12 3.79 -9.78 -10.56
N PRO A 13 2.83 -9.78 -11.49
CA PRO A 13 1.77 -8.77 -11.69
C PRO A 13 0.67 -8.77 -10.59
N PRO A 14 -0.02 -7.63 -10.36
CA PRO A 14 -1.00 -7.50 -9.28
C PRO A 14 -2.29 -8.27 -9.57
N CYS A 15 -2.71 -9.13 -8.63
CA CYS A 15 -3.98 -9.85 -8.72
C CYS A 15 -5.20 -8.94 -8.50
N MET A 16 -6.41 -9.41 -8.82
CA MET A 16 -7.65 -8.62 -8.68
C MET A 16 -7.83 -8.03 -7.27
N ARG A 17 -7.47 -8.79 -6.23
CA ARG A 17 -7.58 -8.33 -4.82
C ARG A 17 -6.59 -7.22 -4.52
N CYS A 18 -5.35 -7.30 -5.02
CA CYS A 18 -4.33 -6.27 -4.82
C CYS A 18 -4.67 -4.98 -5.56
N GLN A 19 -5.25 -5.09 -6.76
CA GLN A 19 -5.75 -3.93 -7.49
C GLN A 19 -6.90 -3.24 -6.75
N ALA A 20 -7.83 -4.02 -6.18
CA ALA A 20 -8.91 -3.47 -5.36
C ALA A 20 -8.40 -2.77 -4.10
N ALA A 21 -7.42 -3.36 -3.41
CA ALA A 21 -6.77 -2.75 -2.24
C ALA A 21 -6.10 -1.42 -2.61
N LYS A 22 -5.33 -1.38 -3.70
CA LYS A 22 -4.71 -0.14 -4.19
C LYS A 22 -5.75 0.96 -4.42
N LYS A 23 -6.86 0.64 -5.12
CA LYS A 23 -7.95 1.60 -5.37
C LYS A 23 -8.61 2.10 -4.07
N ALA A 24 -8.72 1.24 -3.05
CA ALA A 24 -9.27 1.65 -1.76
C ALA A 24 -8.34 2.64 -1.03
N VAL A 25 -7.02 2.38 -1.07
CA VAL A 25 -6.01 3.27 -0.50
C VAL A 25 -5.98 4.61 -1.24
N GLU A 26 -6.07 4.61 -2.57
CA GLU A 26 -6.14 5.85 -3.37
C GLU A 26 -7.34 6.72 -2.98
N LYS A 27 -8.53 6.13 -2.84
CA LYS A 27 -9.73 6.85 -2.38
C LYS A 27 -9.59 7.40 -0.96
N ALA A 28 -8.93 6.66 -0.06
CA ALA A 28 -8.67 7.12 1.29
C ALA A 28 -7.68 8.29 1.29
N ALA A 29 -6.61 8.21 0.50
CA ALA A 29 -5.64 9.28 0.31
C ALA A 29 -6.28 10.57 -0.22
N GLU A 30 -7.20 10.48 -1.18
CA GLU A 30 -7.93 11.65 -1.69
C GLU A 30 -8.76 12.35 -0.59
N LYS A 31 -9.44 11.58 0.26
CA LYS A 31 -10.17 12.14 1.41
C LYS A 31 -9.22 12.81 2.39
N LEU A 32 -8.09 12.16 2.72
CA LEU A 32 -7.10 12.67 3.66
C LEU A 32 -6.40 13.95 3.17
N LYS A 33 -6.23 14.11 1.85
CA LYS A 33 -5.74 15.37 1.25
C LYS A 33 -6.62 16.57 1.60
N GLN A 34 -7.95 16.39 1.71
CA GLN A 34 -8.88 17.46 2.09
C GLN A 34 -8.66 17.94 3.53
N PHE A 35 -8.09 17.09 4.38
CA PHE A 35 -7.70 17.41 5.76
C PHE A 35 -6.25 17.90 5.88
N GLY A 36 -5.56 18.14 4.76
CA GLY A 36 -4.17 18.61 4.75
C GLY A 36 -3.13 17.53 5.05
N ILE A 37 -3.51 16.25 4.93
CA ILE A 37 -2.60 15.10 5.09
C ILE A 37 -2.21 14.62 3.69
N LYS A 38 -0.90 14.62 3.40
CA LYS A 38 -0.37 14.12 2.13
C LYS A 38 -0.06 12.64 2.26
N VAL A 39 -0.70 11.80 1.46
CA VAL A 39 -0.44 10.35 1.45
C VAL A 39 0.37 9.98 0.21
N GLU A 40 1.52 9.36 0.41
CA GLU A 40 2.36 8.78 -0.65
C GLU A 40 2.12 7.27 -0.71
N ILE A 41 1.58 6.79 -1.83
CA ILE A 41 1.25 5.38 -2.02
C ILE A 41 2.36 4.71 -2.82
N GLN A 42 3.04 3.75 -2.24
CA GLN A 42 4.05 2.94 -2.88
C GLN A 42 3.58 1.50 -3.06
N LYS A 43 4.09 0.82 -4.09
CA LYS A 43 3.83 -0.61 -4.31
C LYS A 43 5.03 -1.40 -3.82
N ALA A 44 4.79 -2.41 -3.01
CA ALA A 44 5.80 -3.35 -2.52
C ALA A 44 5.51 -4.76 -3.02
N ASN A 45 6.57 -5.50 -3.37
CA ASN A 45 6.44 -6.88 -3.86
C ASN A 45 6.56 -7.87 -2.69
N ILE A 46 5.55 -8.70 -2.49
CA ILE A 46 5.53 -9.74 -1.46
C ILE A 46 6.61 -10.81 -1.66
N MET A 47 7.14 -10.97 -2.88
CA MET A 47 8.27 -11.87 -3.15
C MET A 47 9.63 -11.27 -2.77
N SER A 48 9.70 -9.99 -2.42
CA SER A 48 10.97 -9.39 -1.96
C SER A 48 11.29 -9.83 -0.55
N LYS A 49 12.48 -10.41 -0.35
CA LYS A 49 12.99 -10.82 0.97
C LYS A 49 13.05 -9.64 1.94
N GLU A 50 13.29 -8.43 1.44
CA GLU A 50 13.34 -7.21 2.25
C GLU A 50 11.95 -6.86 2.81
N ILE A 51 10.90 -6.96 1.99
CA ILE A 51 9.52 -6.67 2.40
C ILE A 51 9.03 -7.71 3.40
N VAL A 52 9.31 -8.99 3.16
CA VAL A 52 8.97 -10.06 4.11
C VAL A 52 9.76 -9.91 5.41
N GLY A 53 11.05 -9.56 5.35
CA GLY A 53 11.86 -9.33 6.54
C GLY A 53 11.44 -8.10 7.35
N LYS A 54 11.03 -7.02 6.67
CA LYS A 54 10.60 -5.76 7.31
C LYS A 54 9.23 -5.89 7.97
N TYR A 55 8.27 -6.52 7.29
CA TYR A 55 6.87 -6.50 7.69
C TYR A 55 6.31 -7.86 8.12
N GLY A 56 7.03 -8.96 7.93
CA GLY A 56 6.55 -10.31 8.27
C GLY A 56 5.32 -10.75 7.46
N VAL A 57 5.08 -10.13 6.31
CA VAL A 57 3.86 -10.35 5.52
C VAL A 57 3.95 -11.68 4.77
N LEU A 58 3.00 -12.57 5.03
CA LEU A 58 2.90 -13.89 4.41
C LEU A 58 1.76 -14.00 3.39
N VAL A 59 0.85 -13.01 3.36
CA VAL A 59 -0.35 -13.02 2.53
C VAL A 59 -0.56 -11.67 1.85
N SER A 60 -1.10 -11.69 0.63
CA SER A 60 -1.44 -10.48 -0.13
C SER A 60 -2.95 -10.37 -0.38
N PRO A 61 -3.52 -9.15 -0.47
CA PRO A 61 -2.86 -7.86 -0.28
C PRO A 61 -2.63 -7.52 1.20
N ALA A 62 -1.52 -6.84 1.50
CA ALA A 62 -1.27 -6.21 2.80
C ALA A 62 -1.00 -4.72 2.61
N ILE A 63 -1.24 -3.93 3.66
CA ILE A 63 -1.06 -2.47 3.68
C ILE A 63 -0.21 -2.15 4.91
N ALA A 64 0.88 -1.43 4.72
CA ALA A 64 1.79 -0.97 5.77
C ALA A 64 1.97 0.55 5.71
#